data_AF-A0ABC9DXI0-F1
#
_entry.id   AF-A0ABC9DXI0-F1
#
_cell.length_a   1.000
_cell.length_b   1.000
_cell.length_c   1.000
_cell.angle_alpha   90.00
_cell.angle_beta   90.00
_cell.angle_gamma   90.00
#
_symmetry.space_group_name_H-M   'P 1'
#
loop_
_entity.id
_entity.type
_entity.pdbx_description
1 polymer ?
#
loop_
_entity_poly.entity_id
_entity_poly.type
_entity_poly.pdbx_seq_one_letter_code
_entity_poly.pdbx_strand_id
1 'polypeptide(L)'
;MLRLRKHLLPLLRGASPIHPCACPLSTSTSTSTPTSTSPAPFSLELEDYLVAACGLAPAQARKASQKAFDEAAKRSRKPLEDFSYPRLSSASQNPDAILALLSGVGLSRADIAAVVADNPLILRFYVKTAGPRLLALRDHLGLSPPEIVRFLLVGSRSLSFDVIPKLQFLISFYGSFDKVLVAVKRCNGLLSVSLDGVIKANIALFRQFGVRGIVQLCSNNPWLLTYNLERAKECLLRAEELGVPRTSGMFKYAVSLATSKSKEKVAAKLDFFKRTFGCSESEVSIAMTKMPGILGFSDKNLSRKIEFLVNEVGMEPQYILQRHVLLGYSLEKRLLPRHRVMKVLQAKGLLNTNWTFYSLAVIGEKDFRLKFIDCHKDAVPGLAAYYAIACAGEVPPEVQLSS
;
A
#
# COMPACT_ATOMS: atom_id res chain seq x y z
N MET A 1 17.34 -8.55 28.44
CA MET A 1 17.76 -9.89 27.96
C MET A 1 17.16 -10.94 28.88
N LEU A 2 16.74 -12.11 28.35
CA LEU A 2 16.00 -13.23 28.99
C LEU A 2 14.47 -13.36 28.70
N ARG A 3 14.01 -13.19 27.45
CA ARG A 3 12.66 -13.66 27.04
C ARG A 3 12.59 -14.34 25.66
N LEU A 4 13.71 -14.78 25.10
CA LEU A 4 13.77 -15.30 23.72
C LEU A 4 14.28 -16.75 23.63
N ARG A 5 14.11 -17.55 24.69
CA ARG A 5 14.81 -18.84 24.80
C ARG A 5 13.94 -20.08 25.00
N LYS A 6 12.65 -20.07 24.63
CA LYS A 6 11.80 -21.26 24.92
C LYS A 6 10.92 -21.86 23.83
N HIS A 7 10.86 -21.37 22.58
CA HIS A 7 9.95 -22.00 21.60
C HIS A 7 10.50 -22.27 20.20
N LEU A 8 11.66 -22.94 20.10
CA LEU A 8 12.03 -23.65 18.87
C LEU A 8 12.74 -24.99 19.15
N LEU A 9 11.93 -26.06 19.09
CA LEU A 9 12.26 -27.45 18.68
C LEU A 9 13.15 -28.29 19.63
N PRO A 10 13.14 -29.65 19.58
CA PRO A 10 12.90 -30.50 18.39
C PRO A 10 12.05 -31.76 18.60
N LEU A 11 11.32 -32.24 17.59
CA LEU A 11 11.08 -33.68 17.39
C LEU A 11 10.73 -33.99 15.93
N LEU A 12 11.68 -34.59 15.22
CA LEU A 12 11.45 -35.46 14.06
C LEU A 12 11.73 -36.90 14.50
N ARG A 13 10.83 -37.80 14.06
CA ARG A 13 10.95 -39.26 13.90
C ARG A 13 10.80 -40.20 15.11
N GLY A 14 9.73 -40.99 15.04
CA GLY A 14 9.54 -42.33 15.61
C GLY A 14 8.20 -42.89 15.10
N ALA A 15 8.23 -44.02 14.40
CA ALA A 15 7.15 -44.56 13.57
C ALA A 15 6.10 -45.41 14.33
N SER A 16 4.88 -45.44 13.77
CA SER A 16 3.79 -46.46 13.62
C SER A 16 3.77 -47.78 14.44
N PRO A 17 2.66 -48.59 14.45
CA PRO A 17 1.38 -48.53 13.70
C PRO A 17 0.11 -48.79 14.57
N ILE A 18 -1.10 -48.71 13.99
CA ILE A 18 -2.18 -49.75 14.04
C ILE A 18 -3.44 -49.23 13.33
N HIS A 19 -3.66 -49.83 12.16
CA HIS A 19 -4.86 -50.32 11.47
C HIS A 19 -6.18 -49.53 11.29
N PRO A 20 -6.89 -49.83 10.18
CA PRO A 20 -7.78 -48.94 9.45
C PRO A 20 -9.25 -49.32 9.64
N CYS A 21 -10.15 -48.35 9.44
CA CYS A 21 -11.56 -48.64 9.20
C CYS A 21 -11.89 -48.44 7.73
N ALA A 22 -12.53 -49.46 7.16
CA ALA A 22 -12.79 -49.66 5.75
C ALA A 22 -13.93 -48.78 5.20
N CYS A 23 -13.70 -48.18 4.03
CA CYS A 23 -14.48 -48.19 2.77
C CYS A 23 -15.96 -48.66 2.79
N PRO A 24 -16.84 -48.14 1.88
CA PRO A 24 -16.52 -48.11 0.45
C PRO A 24 -16.91 -46.88 -0.40
N LEU A 25 -16.09 -46.73 -1.44
CA LEU A 25 -16.36 -46.04 -2.69
C LEU A 25 -17.63 -46.60 -3.36
N SER A 26 -18.44 -45.70 -3.91
CA SER A 26 -19.19 -45.95 -5.13
C SER A 26 -18.69 -44.99 -6.19
N THR A 27 -18.14 -45.57 -7.25
CA THR A 27 -17.70 -44.96 -8.49
C THR A 27 -18.88 -44.41 -9.27
N SER A 28 -18.75 -43.19 -9.78
CA SER A 28 -19.49 -42.74 -10.97
C SER A 28 -18.64 -41.72 -11.69
N THR A 29 -17.95 -42.22 -12.72
CA THR A 29 -17.32 -41.45 -13.77
C THR A 29 -18.39 -40.66 -14.53
N SER A 30 -18.20 -39.35 -14.65
CA SER A 30 -18.89 -38.54 -15.66
C SER A 30 -17.89 -37.55 -16.22
N THR A 31 -17.29 -37.94 -17.34
CA THR A 31 -16.62 -37.07 -18.30
C THR A 31 -17.59 -35.96 -18.71
N SER A 32 -17.26 -34.71 -18.39
CA SER A 32 -17.87 -33.54 -19.02
C SER A 32 -16.78 -32.76 -19.77
N THR A 33 -16.95 -32.76 -21.09
CA THR A 33 -16.26 -31.90 -22.05
C THR A 33 -16.55 -30.42 -21.76
N PRO A 34 -15.63 -29.48 -22.08
CA PRO A 34 -15.88 -28.07 -21.89
C PRO A 34 -16.89 -27.60 -22.95
N THR A 35 -18.15 -27.44 -22.55
CA THR A 35 -19.17 -26.82 -23.40
C THR A 35 -18.92 -25.32 -23.40
N SER A 36 -18.47 -24.81 -24.54
CA SER A 36 -18.51 -23.39 -24.89
C SER A 36 -19.89 -22.83 -24.57
N THR A 37 -19.99 -22.05 -23.50
CA THR A 37 -21.24 -21.42 -23.10
C THR A 37 -21.38 -20.15 -23.92
N SER A 38 -22.28 -20.18 -24.92
CA SER A 38 -22.73 -18.97 -25.60
C SER A 38 -23.24 -17.96 -24.56
N PRO A 39 -22.86 -16.67 -24.61
CA PRO A 39 -23.34 -15.69 -23.63
C PRO A 39 -24.86 -15.56 -23.78
N ALA A 40 -25.58 -15.68 -22.66
CA ALA A 40 -27.01 -15.46 -22.62
C ALA A 40 -27.38 -14.10 -23.24
N PRO A 41 -28.50 -13.99 -23.98
CA PRO A 41 -28.88 -12.78 -24.73
C PRO A 41 -28.95 -11.50 -23.86
N PHE A 42 -29.15 -11.63 -22.55
CA PHE A 42 -29.27 -10.53 -21.59
C PHE A 42 -27.95 -9.86 -21.19
N SER A 43 -26.82 -10.56 -21.29
CA SER A 43 -25.50 -9.94 -21.03
C SER A 43 -25.10 -8.99 -22.16
N LEU A 44 -25.61 -9.23 -23.38
CA LEU A 44 -25.33 -8.40 -24.55
C LEU A 44 -26.04 -7.04 -24.46
N GLU A 45 -27.29 -7.00 -24.00
CA GLU A 45 -28.01 -5.74 -23.73
C GLU A 45 -27.31 -4.89 -22.62
N LEU A 46 -26.72 -5.58 -21.61
CA LEU A 46 -25.65 -5.13 -20.69
C LEU A 46 -24.68 -4.12 -21.32
N GLU A 47 -23.95 -4.74 -22.22
CA GLU A 47 -22.72 -4.28 -22.78
C GLU A 47 -23.00 -3.17 -23.78
N ASP A 48 -24.03 -3.33 -24.62
CA ASP A 48 -24.41 -2.35 -25.62
C ASP A 48 -24.85 -1.03 -24.97
N TYR A 49 -25.63 -1.09 -23.88
CA TYR A 49 -25.99 0.11 -23.12
C TYR A 49 -24.76 0.78 -22.49
N LEU A 50 -23.87 0.00 -21.88
CA LEU A 50 -22.65 0.53 -21.26
C LEU A 50 -21.71 1.19 -22.30
N VAL A 51 -21.66 0.66 -23.52
CA VAL A 51 -20.91 1.28 -24.62
C VAL A 51 -21.59 2.56 -25.08
N ALA A 52 -22.88 2.50 -25.43
CA ALA A 52 -23.59 3.61 -26.05
C ALA A 52 -23.83 4.79 -25.09
N ALA A 53 -24.39 4.51 -23.92
CA ALA A 53 -24.81 5.54 -22.96
C ALA A 53 -23.68 5.94 -21.99
N CYS A 54 -22.90 4.96 -21.52
CA CYS A 54 -21.85 5.23 -20.53
C CYS A 54 -20.47 5.50 -21.16
N GLY A 55 -20.28 5.25 -22.45
CA GLY A 55 -19.03 5.51 -23.16
C GLY A 55 -17.89 4.53 -22.81
N LEU A 56 -18.21 3.32 -22.34
CA LEU A 56 -17.19 2.30 -22.08
C LEU A 56 -16.68 1.72 -23.40
N ALA A 57 -15.39 1.36 -23.45
CA ALA A 57 -14.88 0.52 -24.52
C ALA A 57 -15.53 -0.88 -24.44
N PRO A 58 -15.77 -1.59 -25.57
CA PRO A 58 -16.46 -2.88 -25.57
C PRO A 58 -15.89 -3.92 -24.58
N ALA A 59 -14.56 -4.00 -24.46
CA ALA A 59 -13.91 -4.89 -23.49
C ALA A 59 -14.16 -4.49 -22.03
N GLN A 60 -14.24 -3.18 -21.74
CA GLN A 60 -14.57 -2.68 -20.40
C GLN A 60 -16.04 -2.92 -20.08
N ALA A 61 -16.94 -2.74 -21.06
CA ALA A 61 -18.36 -3.00 -20.91
C ALA A 61 -18.65 -4.46 -20.55
N ARG A 62 -18.03 -5.43 -21.23
CA ARG A 62 -18.07 -6.86 -20.88
C ARG A 62 -17.67 -7.12 -19.43
N LYS A 63 -16.53 -6.57 -19.02
CA LYS A 63 -16.01 -6.75 -17.67
C LYS A 63 -16.92 -6.11 -16.61
N ALA A 64 -17.45 -4.93 -16.89
CA ALA A 64 -18.38 -4.22 -16.02
C ALA A 64 -19.72 -4.98 -15.92
N SER A 65 -20.24 -5.49 -17.03
CA SER A 65 -21.44 -6.32 -17.08
C SER A 65 -21.27 -7.55 -16.18
N GLN A 66 -20.22 -8.35 -16.39
CA GLN A 66 -19.93 -9.52 -15.56
C GLN A 66 -19.79 -9.16 -14.07
N LYS A 67 -19.08 -8.07 -13.75
CA LYS A 67 -18.93 -7.58 -12.38
C LYS A 67 -20.28 -7.22 -11.75
N ALA A 68 -21.20 -6.61 -12.51
CA ALA A 68 -22.54 -6.29 -12.05
C ALA A 68 -23.31 -7.57 -11.66
N PHE A 69 -23.27 -8.59 -12.51
CA PHE A 69 -23.88 -9.89 -12.24
C PHE A 69 -23.28 -10.55 -10.99
N ASP A 70 -21.96 -10.64 -10.89
CA ASP A 70 -21.26 -11.26 -9.76
C ASP A 70 -21.57 -10.54 -8.42
N GLU A 71 -21.53 -9.20 -8.42
CA GLU A 71 -21.81 -8.41 -7.21
C GLU A 71 -23.28 -8.50 -6.79
N ALA A 72 -24.20 -8.57 -7.75
CA ALA A 72 -25.60 -8.67 -7.46
C ALA A 72 -26.01 -10.09 -7.02
N ALA A 73 -25.38 -11.13 -7.57
CA ALA A 73 -25.52 -12.51 -7.10
C ALA A 73 -25.10 -12.66 -5.63
N LYS A 74 -24.01 -11.99 -5.21
CA LYS A 74 -23.58 -11.96 -3.80
C LYS A 74 -24.58 -11.28 -2.85
N ARG A 75 -25.44 -10.40 -3.36
CA ARG A 75 -26.45 -9.67 -2.57
C ARG A 75 -27.79 -10.40 -2.48
N SER A 76 -28.07 -11.33 -3.39
CA SER A 76 -29.30 -12.13 -3.39
C SER A 76 -29.11 -13.44 -2.62
N ARG A 77 -30.04 -13.80 -1.73
CA ARG A 77 -30.13 -15.14 -1.11
C ARG A 77 -30.85 -16.17 -2.00
N LYS A 78 -31.34 -15.79 -3.19
CA LYS A 78 -32.04 -16.69 -4.13
C LYS A 78 -31.30 -16.82 -5.49
N PRO A 79 -31.26 -18.02 -6.09
CA PRO A 79 -30.58 -18.25 -7.37
C PRO A 79 -31.31 -17.60 -8.56
N LEU A 80 -30.52 -16.92 -9.39
CA LEU A 80 -30.60 -16.79 -10.86
C LEU A 80 -31.90 -16.44 -11.63
N GLU A 81 -33.03 -16.09 -10.99
CA GLU A 81 -34.26 -15.75 -11.75
C GLU A 81 -34.58 -14.24 -11.85
N ASP A 82 -33.92 -13.38 -11.07
CA ASP A 82 -34.29 -11.95 -10.96
C ASP A 82 -33.47 -10.98 -11.85
N PHE A 83 -32.56 -11.48 -12.69
CA PHE A 83 -31.70 -10.65 -13.55
C PHE A 83 -32.23 -10.52 -14.98
N SER A 84 -33.46 -10.04 -15.09
CA SER A 84 -34.04 -9.66 -16.37
C SER A 84 -33.80 -8.15 -16.59
N TYR A 85 -33.25 -7.80 -17.76
CA TYR A 85 -33.09 -6.41 -18.24
C TYR A 85 -34.32 -5.50 -18.09
N PRO A 86 -35.57 -6.00 -18.19
CA PRO A 86 -36.76 -5.20 -17.92
C PRO A 86 -36.85 -4.59 -16.51
N ARG A 87 -35.97 -4.96 -15.57
CA ARG A 87 -35.98 -4.41 -14.19
C ARG A 87 -34.84 -3.44 -13.85
N LEU A 88 -33.93 -3.12 -14.77
CA LEU A 88 -33.17 -1.85 -14.65
C LEU A 88 -34.12 -0.65 -14.82
N SER A 89 -35.20 -0.87 -15.56
CA SER A 89 -36.31 0.06 -15.83
C SER A 89 -37.59 -0.34 -15.11
N SER A 90 -37.50 -0.72 -13.83
CA SER A 90 -38.71 -0.54 -12.98
C SER A 90 -39.04 0.96 -12.99
N ALA A 91 -40.30 1.37 -12.94
CA ALA A 91 -40.71 2.79 -13.07
C ALA A 91 -40.02 3.78 -12.10
N SER A 92 -39.23 3.29 -11.14
CA SER A 92 -38.47 4.06 -10.16
C SER A 92 -36.93 4.00 -10.30
N GLN A 93 -36.39 3.09 -11.11
CA GLN A 93 -34.96 3.00 -11.43
C GLN A 93 -34.78 3.43 -12.88
N ASN A 94 -34.05 4.52 -13.10
CA ASN A 94 -33.79 5.06 -14.44
C ASN A 94 -32.28 5.32 -14.56
N PRO A 95 -31.55 4.47 -15.31
CA PRO A 95 -30.10 4.58 -15.42
C PRO A 95 -29.69 5.89 -16.12
N ASP A 96 -30.43 6.37 -17.12
CA ASP A 96 -30.18 7.66 -17.78
C ASP A 96 -30.32 8.84 -16.81
N ALA A 97 -31.30 8.78 -15.91
CA ALA A 97 -31.46 9.81 -14.88
C ALA A 97 -30.30 9.83 -13.88
N ILE A 98 -29.70 8.68 -13.57
CA ILE A 98 -28.46 8.60 -12.77
C ILE A 98 -27.27 9.17 -13.55
N LEU A 99 -27.14 8.87 -14.84
CA LEU A 99 -26.09 9.45 -15.68
C LEU A 99 -26.21 10.97 -15.76
N ALA A 100 -27.43 11.49 -15.96
CA ALA A 100 -27.73 12.92 -15.94
C ALA A 100 -27.39 13.56 -14.58
N LEU A 101 -27.74 12.89 -13.48
CA LEU A 101 -27.38 13.35 -12.12
C LEU A 101 -25.87 13.43 -11.92
N LEU A 102 -25.12 12.40 -12.34
CA LEU A 102 -23.65 12.39 -12.25
C LEU A 102 -23.02 13.49 -13.11
N SER A 103 -23.53 13.67 -14.33
CA SER A 103 -23.10 14.75 -15.22
C SER A 103 -23.40 16.12 -14.62
N GLY A 104 -24.57 16.30 -14.01
CA GLY A 104 -24.98 17.55 -13.35
C GLY A 104 -24.11 17.96 -12.16
N VAL A 105 -23.39 17.02 -11.54
CA VAL A 105 -22.41 17.30 -10.48
C VAL A 105 -21.02 17.66 -11.06
N GLY A 106 -20.84 17.53 -12.37
CA GLY A 106 -19.63 17.92 -13.10
C GLY A 106 -18.75 16.76 -13.55
N LEU A 107 -19.23 15.51 -13.53
CA LEU A 107 -18.48 14.39 -14.10
C LEU A 107 -18.49 14.50 -15.64
N SER A 108 -17.30 14.40 -16.24
CA SER A 108 -17.18 14.28 -17.69
C SER A 108 -17.66 12.91 -18.16
N ARG A 109 -17.89 12.75 -19.47
CA ARG A 109 -18.23 11.45 -20.07
C ARG A 109 -17.18 10.38 -19.74
N ALA A 110 -15.90 10.75 -19.72
CA ALA A 110 -14.81 9.85 -19.35
C ALA A 110 -14.84 9.47 -17.85
N ASP A 111 -15.15 10.41 -16.97
CA ASP A 111 -15.29 10.14 -15.53
C ASP A 111 -16.47 9.22 -15.24
N ILE A 112 -17.60 9.45 -15.91
CA ILE A 112 -18.79 8.58 -15.84
C ILE A 112 -18.42 7.16 -16.28
N ALA A 113 -17.72 7.02 -17.42
CA ALA A 113 -17.26 5.71 -17.88
C ALA A 113 -16.37 5.01 -16.84
N ALA A 114 -15.45 5.75 -16.21
CA ALA A 114 -14.58 5.22 -15.16
C ALA A 114 -15.37 4.79 -13.91
N VAL A 115 -16.32 5.61 -13.45
CA VAL A 115 -17.18 5.31 -12.29
C VAL A 115 -18.05 4.08 -12.55
N VAL A 116 -18.69 4.00 -13.72
CA VAL A 116 -19.56 2.87 -14.09
C VAL A 116 -18.73 1.60 -14.27
N ALA A 117 -17.52 1.69 -14.83
CA ALA A 117 -16.62 0.53 -14.94
C ALA A 117 -16.20 -0.01 -13.56
N ASP A 118 -15.97 0.87 -12.57
CA ASP A 118 -15.65 0.43 -11.20
C ASP A 118 -16.87 -0.03 -10.38
N ASN A 119 -18.02 0.61 -10.56
CA ASN A 119 -19.25 0.30 -9.85
C ASN A 119 -20.46 0.31 -10.79
N PRO A 120 -20.65 -0.77 -11.56
CA PRO A 120 -21.77 -0.87 -12.51
C PRO A 120 -23.14 -0.77 -11.83
N LEU A 121 -23.22 -1.19 -10.57
CA LEU A 121 -24.45 -1.13 -9.77
C LEU A 121 -24.89 0.29 -9.42
N ILE A 122 -24.08 1.33 -9.68
CA ILE A 122 -24.50 2.72 -9.52
C ILE A 122 -25.70 3.07 -10.40
N LEU A 123 -25.82 2.44 -11.58
CA LEU A 123 -26.92 2.64 -12.52
C LEU A 123 -28.28 2.18 -11.95
N ARG A 124 -28.26 1.38 -10.88
CA ARG A 124 -29.45 0.90 -10.17
C ARG A 124 -29.89 1.81 -9.03
N PHE A 125 -29.17 2.90 -8.78
CA PHE A 125 -29.48 3.76 -7.65
C PHE A 125 -30.73 4.59 -7.94
N TYR A 126 -31.45 4.93 -6.88
CA TYR A 126 -32.59 5.81 -6.97
C TYR A 126 -32.12 7.26 -6.94
N VAL A 127 -32.54 8.07 -7.92
CA VAL A 127 -32.23 9.52 -7.97
C VAL A 127 -32.65 10.23 -6.68
N LYS A 128 -33.84 9.90 -6.14
CA LYS A 128 -34.35 10.41 -4.86
C LYS A 128 -33.45 10.12 -3.65
N THR A 129 -32.51 9.19 -3.77
CA THR A 129 -31.58 8.83 -2.70
C THR A 129 -30.17 9.30 -3.02
N ALA A 130 -29.71 9.12 -4.26
CA ALA A 130 -28.38 9.53 -4.70
C ALA A 130 -28.24 11.06 -4.74
N GLY A 131 -29.26 11.77 -5.21
CA GLY A 131 -29.27 13.23 -5.33
C GLY A 131 -29.04 13.93 -3.99
N PRO A 132 -29.87 13.67 -2.95
CA PRO A 132 -29.64 14.24 -1.63
C PRO A 132 -28.27 13.91 -1.02
N ARG A 133 -27.73 12.71 -1.28
CA ARG A 133 -26.39 12.32 -0.81
C ARG A 133 -25.27 13.10 -1.50
N LEU A 134 -25.44 13.40 -2.79
CA LEU A 134 -24.51 14.26 -3.53
C LEU A 134 -24.56 15.71 -3.03
N LEU A 135 -25.77 16.23 -2.79
CA LEU A 135 -25.94 17.57 -2.20
C LEU A 135 -25.34 17.64 -0.79
N ALA A 136 -25.53 16.59 0.01
CA ALA A 136 -24.97 16.49 1.34
C ALA A 136 -23.43 16.56 1.37
N LEU A 137 -22.74 16.06 0.34
CA LEU A 137 -21.28 16.21 0.21
C LEU A 137 -20.87 17.69 0.07
N ARG A 138 -21.67 18.50 -0.59
CA ARG A 138 -21.44 19.95 -0.68
C ARG A 138 -21.85 20.63 0.62
N ASP A 139 -23.08 20.41 1.05
CA ASP A 139 -23.73 21.22 2.08
C ASP A 139 -23.20 20.92 3.49
N HIS A 140 -22.79 19.68 3.79
CA HIS A 140 -22.31 19.28 5.11
C HIS A 140 -20.80 19.09 5.24
N LEU A 141 -20.09 18.91 4.13
CA LEU A 141 -18.62 18.80 4.13
C LEU A 141 -17.93 19.99 3.46
N GLY A 142 -18.67 20.88 2.81
CA GLY A 142 -18.11 22.03 2.09
C GLY A 142 -17.31 21.65 0.85
N LEU A 143 -17.51 20.45 0.29
CA LEU A 143 -16.73 19.99 -0.87
C LEU A 143 -17.09 20.79 -2.12
N SER A 144 -16.06 21.26 -2.82
CA SER A 144 -16.20 21.89 -4.13
C SER A 144 -16.59 20.86 -5.20
N PRO A 145 -17.19 21.29 -6.34
CA PRO A 145 -17.53 20.36 -7.43
C PRO A 145 -16.35 19.48 -7.89
N PRO A 146 -15.12 20.00 -8.08
CA PRO A 146 -13.96 19.18 -8.43
C PRO A 146 -13.61 18.13 -7.35
N GLU A 147 -13.78 18.45 -6.07
CA GLU A 147 -13.53 17.49 -4.98
C GLU A 147 -14.58 16.39 -4.95
N ILE A 148 -15.84 16.71 -5.23
CA ILE A 148 -16.92 15.72 -5.35
C ILE A 148 -16.64 14.78 -6.52
N VAL A 149 -16.21 15.29 -7.68
CA VAL A 149 -15.80 14.47 -8.83
C VAL A 149 -14.65 13.53 -8.44
N ARG A 150 -13.57 14.06 -7.83
CA ARG A 150 -12.43 13.27 -7.37
C ARG A 150 -12.82 12.19 -6.36
N PHE A 151 -13.79 12.48 -5.50
CA PHE A 151 -14.34 11.51 -4.55
C PHE A 151 -15.11 10.40 -5.23
N LEU A 152 -16.01 10.73 -6.16
CA LEU A 152 -16.83 9.75 -6.86
C LEU A 152 -15.98 8.78 -7.68
N LEU A 153 -14.86 9.23 -8.25
CA LEU A 153 -13.90 8.36 -8.95
C LEU A 153 -13.28 7.26 -8.07
N VAL A 154 -13.27 7.42 -6.74
CA VAL A 154 -12.68 6.43 -5.81
C VAL A 154 -13.68 5.85 -4.82
N GLY A 155 -14.84 6.49 -4.65
CA GLY A 155 -15.79 6.24 -3.57
C GLY A 155 -17.24 6.11 -4.04
N SER A 156 -17.53 6.00 -5.33
CA SER A 156 -18.89 5.96 -5.89
C SER A 156 -19.86 4.98 -5.21
N ARG A 157 -19.33 3.85 -4.70
CA ARG A 157 -20.09 2.85 -3.93
C ARG A 157 -20.73 3.43 -2.67
N SER A 158 -20.17 4.49 -2.09
CA SER A 158 -20.69 5.08 -0.87
C SER A 158 -22.01 5.81 -1.07
N LEU A 159 -22.39 6.13 -2.30
CA LEU A 159 -23.70 6.73 -2.59
C LEU A 159 -24.87 5.78 -2.27
N SER A 160 -24.63 4.50 -1.94
CA SER A 160 -25.67 3.57 -1.48
C SER A 160 -26.03 3.72 0.01
N PHE A 161 -25.25 4.45 0.81
CA PHE A 161 -25.52 4.69 2.24
C PHE A 161 -25.21 6.13 2.63
N ASP A 162 -25.53 6.53 3.86
CA ASP A 162 -25.10 7.83 4.38
C ASP A 162 -23.60 7.79 4.74
N VAL A 163 -22.80 8.50 3.95
CA VAL A 163 -21.33 8.53 4.07
C VAL A 163 -20.84 9.76 4.85
N ILE A 164 -21.70 10.75 5.10
CA ILE A 164 -21.29 12.06 5.64
C ILE A 164 -20.61 11.94 7.01
N PRO A 165 -21.19 11.25 8.02
CA PRO A 165 -20.55 11.15 9.33
C PRO A 165 -19.18 10.46 9.27
N LYS A 166 -19.03 9.51 8.33
CA LYS A 166 -17.79 8.77 8.12
C LYS A 166 -16.72 9.63 7.46
N LEU A 167 -17.08 10.43 6.45
CA LEU A 167 -16.15 11.37 5.84
C LEU A 167 -15.73 12.46 6.82
N GLN A 168 -16.66 13.04 7.59
CA GLN A 168 -16.31 14.01 8.64
C GLN A 168 -15.28 13.43 9.61
N PHE A 169 -15.52 12.21 10.11
CA PHE A 169 -14.58 11.53 10.99
C PHE A 169 -13.22 11.28 10.32
N LEU A 170 -13.20 10.76 9.09
CA LEU A 170 -11.96 10.43 8.39
C LEU A 170 -11.16 11.68 8.01
N ILE A 171 -11.82 12.78 7.63
CA ILE A 171 -11.18 14.07 7.37
C ILE A 171 -10.49 14.57 8.63
N SER A 172 -11.18 14.54 9.78
CA SER A 172 -10.60 14.90 11.08
C SER A 172 -9.43 13.99 11.45
N PHE A 173 -9.57 12.67 11.25
CA PHE A 173 -8.55 11.69 11.59
C PHE A 173 -7.29 11.80 10.74
N TYR A 174 -7.42 11.96 9.42
CA TYR A 174 -6.27 12.10 8.51
C TYR A 174 -5.75 13.54 8.40
N GLY A 175 -6.56 14.53 8.78
CA GLY A 175 -6.26 15.95 8.77
C GLY A 175 -6.51 16.67 7.44
N SER A 176 -7.02 15.99 6.42
CA SER A 176 -7.36 16.61 5.12
C SER A 176 -8.17 15.66 4.25
N PHE A 177 -9.04 16.20 3.39
CA PHE A 177 -9.81 15.41 2.42
C PHE A 177 -8.92 14.66 1.42
N ASP A 178 -7.84 15.28 0.93
CA ASP A 178 -6.91 14.63 0.00
C ASP A 178 -6.32 13.33 0.55
N LYS A 179 -5.92 13.32 1.83
CA LYS A 179 -5.43 12.09 2.48
C LYS A 179 -6.52 11.03 2.61
N VAL A 180 -7.78 11.42 2.79
CA VAL A 180 -8.92 10.48 2.78
C VAL A 180 -9.06 9.86 1.39
N LEU A 181 -8.99 10.65 0.32
CA LEU A 181 -9.05 10.13 -1.06
C LEU A 181 -7.92 9.14 -1.34
N VAL A 182 -6.70 9.43 -0.91
CA VAL A 182 -5.56 8.50 -1.02
C VAL A 182 -5.84 7.21 -0.24
N ALA A 183 -6.38 7.30 0.98
CA ALA A 183 -6.70 6.13 1.80
C ALA A 183 -7.82 5.27 1.18
N VAL A 184 -8.89 5.90 0.70
CA VAL A 184 -10.02 5.22 0.05
C VAL A 184 -9.57 4.54 -1.24
N LYS A 185 -8.78 5.21 -2.09
CA LYS A 185 -8.23 4.63 -3.32
C LYS A 185 -7.37 3.40 -3.07
N ARG A 186 -6.65 3.37 -1.94
CA ARG A 186 -5.82 2.23 -1.53
C ARG A 186 -6.61 1.14 -0.80
N CYS A 187 -7.80 1.44 -0.31
CA CYS A 187 -8.67 0.52 0.42
C CYS A 187 -10.14 0.84 0.13
N ASN A 188 -10.67 0.30 -0.96
CA ASN A 188 -12.04 0.53 -1.41
C ASN A 188 -13.10 0.15 -0.34
N GLY A 189 -12.77 -0.79 0.55
CA GLY A 189 -13.66 -1.22 1.64
C GLY A 189 -13.76 -0.23 2.82
N LEU A 190 -12.91 0.80 2.88
CA LEU A 190 -12.84 1.74 4.01
C LEU A 190 -14.17 2.45 4.27
N LEU A 191 -14.88 2.83 3.20
CA LEU A 191 -16.17 3.50 3.32
C LEU A 191 -17.32 2.54 3.63
N SER A 192 -17.15 1.24 3.43
CA SER A 192 -18.23 0.24 3.56
C SER A 192 -18.34 -0.35 4.97
N VAL A 193 -17.25 -0.37 5.74
CA VAL A 193 -17.24 -0.93 7.11
C VAL A 193 -17.89 0.00 8.13
N SER A 194 -18.37 -0.54 9.26
CA SER A 194 -18.98 0.25 10.34
C SER A 194 -17.98 1.27 10.92
N LEU A 195 -18.42 2.52 11.06
CA LEU A 195 -17.60 3.59 11.63
C LEU A 195 -17.26 3.28 13.10
N ASP A 196 -18.29 3.01 13.92
CA ASP A 196 -18.08 2.75 15.35
C ASP A 196 -17.58 1.33 15.61
N GLY A 197 -18.22 0.33 15.01
CA GLY A 197 -17.94 -1.08 15.29
C GLY A 197 -16.63 -1.61 14.71
N VAL A 198 -16.05 -0.94 13.71
CA VAL A 198 -14.82 -1.40 13.05
C VAL A 198 -13.74 -0.31 13.07
N ILE A 199 -13.99 0.86 12.49
CA ILE A 199 -12.94 1.89 12.34
C ILE A 199 -12.51 2.43 13.71
N LYS A 200 -13.46 2.94 14.52
CA LYS A 200 -13.16 3.47 15.85
C LYS A 200 -12.69 2.38 16.81
N ALA A 201 -13.26 1.19 16.74
CA ALA A 201 -12.82 0.03 17.52
C ALA A 201 -11.34 -0.34 17.25
N ASN A 202 -10.92 -0.40 15.98
CA ASN A 202 -9.52 -0.65 15.62
C ASN A 202 -8.61 0.48 16.10
N ILE A 203 -9.01 1.74 15.96
CA ILE A 203 -8.23 2.89 16.48
C ILE A 203 -8.07 2.79 17.99
N ALA A 204 -9.13 2.45 18.73
CA ALA A 204 -9.09 2.25 20.17
C ALA A 204 -8.16 1.09 20.55
N LEU A 205 -8.22 -0.03 19.83
CA LEU A 205 -7.31 -1.16 20.02
C LEU A 205 -5.84 -0.76 19.81
N PHE A 206 -5.54 -0.02 18.73
CA PHE A 206 -4.18 0.46 18.48
C PHE A 206 -3.69 1.39 19.60
N ARG A 207 -4.56 2.25 20.14
CA ARG A 207 -4.24 3.09 21.31
C ARG A 207 -3.98 2.24 22.56
N GLN A 208 -4.80 1.22 22.82
CA GLN A 208 -4.64 0.30 23.95
C GLN A 208 -3.31 -0.47 23.89
N PHE A 209 -2.86 -0.83 22.69
CA PHE A 209 -1.55 -1.43 22.46
C PHE A 209 -0.39 -0.43 22.44
N GLY A 210 -0.63 0.85 22.74
CA GLY A 210 0.41 1.88 22.84
C GLY A 210 0.97 2.34 21.48
N VAL A 211 0.29 2.05 20.37
CA VAL A 211 0.74 2.47 19.03
C VAL A 211 0.75 4.00 18.95
N ARG A 212 1.94 4.60 18.85
CA ARG A 212 2.10 6.02 18.58
C ARG A 212 2.02 6.31 17.08
N GLY A 213 1.49 7.47 16.69
CA GLY A 213 1.41 7.87 15.28
C GLY A 213 0.45 7.01 14.44
N ILE A 214 -0.71 6.64 15.01
CA ILE A 214 -1.73 5.80 14.37
C ILE A 214 -2.16 6.37 13.01
N VAL A 215 -2.31 7.70 12.90
CA VAL A 215 -2.66 8.34 11.63
C VAL A 215 -1.64 8.02 10.53
N GLN A 216 -0.34 8.07 10.84
CA GLN A 216 0.72 7.72 9.90
C GLN A 216 0.69 6.22 9.54
N LEU A 217 0.46 5.36 10.53
CA LEU A 217 0.32 3.91 10.32
C LEU A 217 -0.83 3.60 9.35
N CYS A 218 -2.01 4.18 9.59
CA CYS A 218 -3.22 4.00 8.77
C CYS A 218 -3.10 4.69 7.41
N SER A 219 -2.35 5.79 7.30
CA SER A 219 -2.05 6.41 5.99
C SER A 219 -1.23 5.48 5.11
N ASN A 220 -0.27 4.75 5.72
CA ASN A 220 0.55 3.78 5.01
C ASN A 220 -0.20 2.46 4.75
N ASN A 221 -1.14 2.08 5.63
CA ASN A 221 -1.85 0.80 5.59
C ASN A 221 -3.35 1.00 5.92
N PRO A 222 -4.16 1.60 5.02
CA PRO A 222 -5.54 1.98 5.34
C PRO A 222 -6.46 0.78 5.65
N TRP A 223 -6.14 -0.41 5.14
CA TRP A 223 -6.86 -1.65 5.45
C TRP A 223 -6.81 -2.06 6.93
N LEU A 224 -5.87 -1.51 7.72
CA LEU A 224 -5.85 -1.72 9.17
C LEU A 224 -7.14 -1.24 9.86
N LEU A 225 -7.80 -0.23 9.28
CA LEU A 225 -9.07 0.29 9.79
C LEU A 225 -10.27 -0.58 9.39
N THR A 226 -10.08 -1.55 8.49
CA THR A 226 -11.14 -2.41 7.97
C THR A 226 -11.03 -3.86 8.43
N TYR A 227 -9.98 -4.20 9.18
CA TYR A 227 -9.84 -5.53 9.77
C TYR A 227 -10.91 -5.78 10.83
N ASN A 228 -11.33 -7.03 10.98
CA ASN A 228 -11.99 -7.44 12.21
C ASN A 228 -11.00 -7.32 13.37
N LEU A 229 -11.53 -7.20 14.59
CA LEU A 229 -10.73 -6.88 15.77
C LEU A 229 -9.69 -7.97 16.08
N GLU A 230 -10.04 -9.24 15.88
CA GLU A 230 -9.13 -10.38 16.11
C GLU A 230 -7.92 -10.34 15.18
N ARG A 231 -8.12 -10.08 13.89
CA ARG A 231 -7.03 -9.96 12.93
C ARG A 231 -6.14 -8.75 13.23
N ALA A 232 -6.73 -7.63 13.65
CA ALA A 232 -5.97 -6.46 14.06
C ALA A 232 -5.12 -6.77 15.31
N LYS A 233 -5.69 -7.48 16.30
CA LYS A 233 -5.01 -7.93 17.50
C LYS A 233 -3.87 -8.90 17.20
N GLU A 234 -4.09 -9.88 16.32
CA GLU A 234 -3.05 -10.80 15.86
C GLU A 234 -1.86 -10.03 15.25
N CYS A 235 -2.12 -9.04 14.41
CA CYS A 235 -1.06 -8.21 13.83
C CYS A 235 -0.26 -7.45 14.90
N LEU A 236 -0.93 -6.97 15.96
CA LEU A 236 -0.27 -6.28 17.07
C LEU A 236 0.61 -7.23 17.88
N LEU A 237 0.10 -8.42 18.22
CA LEU A 237 0.87 -9.45 18.93
C LEU A 237 2.10 -9.89 18.13
N ARG A 238 1.92 -10.11 16.82
CA ARG A 238 3.03 -10.41 15.90
C ARG A 238 4.06 -9.30 15.83
N ALA A 239 3.65 -8.03 15.96
CA ALA A 239 4.59 -6.92 16.02
C ALA A 239 5.41 -6.91 17.32
N GLU A 240 4.86 -7.41 18.44
CA GLU A 240 5.61 -7.58 19.69
C GLU A 240 6.64 -8.70 19.62
N GLU A 241 6.31 -9.79 18.92
CA GLU A 241 7.24 -10.90 18.67
C GLU A 241 8.51 -10.44 17.93
N LEU A 242 8.44 -9.31 17.20
CA LEU A 242 9.60 -8.69 16.55
C LEU A 242 10.56 -7.98 17.53
N GLY A 243 10.25 -7.96 18.83
CA GLY A 243 11.11 -7.40 19.86
C GLY A 243 11.09 -5.87 19.96
N VAL A 244 10.20 -5.20 19.23
CA VAL A 244 10.07 -3.73 19.28
C VAL A 244 9.18 -3.33 20.45
N PRO A 245 9.66 -2.54 21.43
CA PRO A 245 8.82 -2.11 22.55
C PRO A 245 7.63 -1.27 22.09
N ARG A 246 6.45 -1.48 22.69
CA ARG A 246 5.23 -0.69 22.42
C ARG A 246 5.43 0.82 22.61
N THR A 247 6.27 1.20 23.56
CA THR A 247 6.61 2.60 23.86
C THR A 247 7.49 3.24 22.79
N SER A 248 8.12 2.45 21.91
CA SER A 248 8.96 2.96 20.84
C SER A 248 8.12 3.57 19.71
N GLY A 249 8.58 4.71 19.18
CA GLY A 249 8.04 5.26 17.93
C GLY A 249 8.20 4.34 16.72
N MET A 250 9.04 3.30 16.83
CA MET A 250 9.22 2.27 15.80
C MET A 250 8.14 1.20 15.80
N PHE A 251 7.35 1.08 16.87
CA PHE A 251 6.34 0.02 17.00
C PHE A 251 5.32 0.05 15.85
N LYS A 252 4.94 1.24 15.37
CA LYS A 252 4.07 1.39 14.19
C LYS A 252 4.64 0.72 12.92
N TYR A 253 5.96 0.75 12.72
CA TYR A 253 6.59 0.10 11.58
C TYR A 253 6.63 -1.42 11.75
N ALA A 254 6.79 -1.91 12.98
CA ALA A 254 6.64 -3.33 13.29
C ALA A 254 5.21 -3.83 13.00
N VAL A 255 4.19 -3.06 13.39
CA VAL A 255 2.79 -3.34 13.05
C VAL A 255 2.58 -3.34 11.53
N SER A 256 3.09 -2.33 10.82
CA SER A 256 3.04 -2.27 9.35
C SER A 256 3.68 -3.51 8.71
N LEU A 257 4.81 -3.98 9.23
CA LEU A 257 5.49 -5.18 8.73
C LEU A 257 4.65 -6.44 8.99
N ALA A 258 4.16 -6.61 10.22
CA ALA A 258 3.35 -7.76 10.61
C ALA A 258 2.06 -7.89 9.77
N THR A 259 1.50 -6.75 9.34
CA THR A 259 0.29 -6.74 8.50
C THR A 259 0.55 -7.11 7.04
N SER A 260 1.78 -6.92 6.54
CA SER A 260 2.12 -7.03 5.12
C SER A 260 2.99 -8.24 4.78
N LYS A 261 3.67 -8.82 5.78
CA LYS A 261 4.54 -9.98 5.63
C LYS A 261 4.09 -11.11 6.55
N SER A 262 4.25 -12.35 6.10
CA SER A 262 4.05 -13.52 6.96
C SER A 262 5.24 -13.72 7.90
N LYS A 263 5.10 -14.56 8.94
CA LYS A 263 6.19 -14.86 9.87
C LYS A 263 7.39 -15.47 9.14
N GLU A 264 7.13 -16.34 8.16
CA GLU A 264 8.14 -17.02 7.35
C GLU A 264 8.92 -16.02 6.48
N LYS A 265 8.23 -15.04 5.88
CA LYS A 265 8.89 -13.98 5.10
C LYS A 265 9.78 -13.10 5.97
N VAL A 266 9.37 -12.82 7.20
CA VAL A 266 10.21 -12.08 8.15
C VAL A 266 11.42 -12.92 8.56
N ALA A 267 11.22 -14.19 8.92
CA ALA A 267 12.31 -15.10 9.30
C ALA A 267 13.34 -15.28 8.17
N ALA A 268 12.88 -15.50 6.93
CA ALA A 268 13.75 -15.58 5.76
C ALA A 268 14.55 -14.29 5.54
N LYS A 269 13.93 -13.13 5.80
CA LYS A 269 14.63 -11.83 5.71
C LYS A 269 15.70 -11.69 6.79
N LEU A 270 15.41 -12.08 8.03
CA LEU A 270 16.40 -12.08 9.11
C LEU A 270 17.59 -12.99 8.78
N ASP A 271 17.32 -14.16 8.20
CA ASP A 271 18.35 -15.10 7.77
C ASP A 271 19.20 -14.56 6.61
N PHE A 272 18.58 -13.82 5.66
CA PHE A 272 19.32 -13.07 4.64
C PHE A 272 20.32 -12.09 5.29
N PHE A 273 19.88 -11.25 6.22
CA PHE A 273 20.76 -10.31 6.92
C PHE A 273 21.89 -11.06 7.67
N LYS A 274 21.56 -12.15 8.36
CA LYS A 274 22.53 -12.96 9.09
C LYS A 274 23.65 -13.46 8.17
N ARG A 275 23.30 -14.03 7.01
CA ARG A 275 24.25 -14.54 6.02
C ARG A 275 25.07 -13.42 5.39
N THR A 276 24.43 -12.31 5.02
CA THR A 276 25.11 -11.19 4.36
C THR A 276 26.11 -10.48 5.26
N PHE A 277 25.82 -10.40 6.56
CA PHE A 277 26.66 -9.69 7.52
C PHE A 277 27.56 -10.61 8.36
N GLY A 278 27.42 -11.94 8.23
CA GLY A 278 28.23 -12.90 8.99
C GLY A 278 28.05 -12.80 10.51
N CYS A 279 26.86 -12.40 10.97
CA CYS A 279 26.59 -12.08 12.37
C CYS A 279 25.63 -13.08 13.03
N SER A 280 25.42 -12.95 14.34
CA SER A 280 24.48 -13.77 15.10
C SER A 280 23.03 -13.32 14.90
N GLU A 281 22.08 -14.22 15.15
CA GLU A 281 20.65 -13.91 15.11
C GLU A 281 20.27 -12.78 16.09
N SER A 282 20.92 -12.73 17.25
CA SER A 282 20.73 -11.67 18.24
C SER A 282 21.13 -10.30 17.70
N GLU A 283 22.27 -10.20 17.01
CA GLU A 283 22.74 -8.94 16.44
C GLU A 283 21.83 -8.42 15.33
N VAL A 284 21.39 -9.30 14.42
CA VAL A 284 20.39 -8.94 13.40
C VAL A 284 19.11 -8.47 14.07
N SER A 285 18.59 -9.22 15.05
CA SER A 285 17.37 -8.86 15.75
C SER A 285 17.46 -7.47 16.40
N ILE A 286 18.58 -7.17 17.08
CA ILE A 286 18.82 -5.85 17.68
C ILE A 286 18.85 -4.75 16.61
N ALA A 287 19.50 -4.97 15.46
CA ALA A 287 19.49 -3.99 14.38
C ALA A 287 18.07 -3.77 13.80
N MET A 288 17.33 -4.85 13.57
CA MET A 288 16.00 -4.78 12.96
C MET A 288 14.96 -4.18 13.90
N THR A 289 15.09 -4.34 15.22
CA THR A 289 14.20 -3.66 16.19
C THR A 289 14.32 -2.14 16.14
N LYS A 290 15.52 -1.63 15.84
CA LYS A 290 15.78 -0.19 15.69
C LYS A 290 15.23 0.38 14.38
N MET A 291 15.10 -0.45 13.33
CA MET A 291 14.51 -0.04 12.06
C MET A 291 13.72 -1.17 11.36
N PRO A 292 12.52 -1.51 11.85
CA PRO A 292 11.77 -2.67 11.34
C PRO A 292 11.41 -2.55 9.86
N GLY A 293 11.24 -1.32 9.37
CA GLY A 293 10.87 -1.04 7.98
C GLY A 293 11.85 -1.58 6.93
N ILE A 294 13.12 -1.80 7.31
CA ILE A 294 14.13 -2.34 6.39
C ILE A 294 13.78 -3.76 5.89
N LEU A 295 13.06 -4.53 6.70
CA LEU A 295 12.59 -5.88 6.36
C LEU A 295 11.53 -5.86 5.25
N GLY A 296 10.96 -4.69 4.96
CA GLY A 296 10.01 -4.48 3.86
C GLY A 296 10.67 -4.42 2.49
N PHE A 297 11.98 -4.15 2.40
CA PHE A 297 12.68 -4.01 1.12
C PHE A 297 12.94 -5.36 0.44
N SER A 298 12.95 -5.34 -0.88
CA SER A 298 13.31 -6.51 -1.70
C SER A 298 14.78 -6.87 -1.52
N ASP A 299 15.12 -8.16 -1.59
CA ASP A 299 16.51 -8.63 -1.49
C ASP A 299 17.41 -8.00 -2.55
N LYS A 300 16.94 -7.93 -3.81
CA LYS A 300 17.67 -7.26 -4.90
C LYS A 300 18.05 -5.81 -4.57
N ASN A 301 17.15 -5.05 -3.94
CA ASN A 301 17.45 -3.67 -3.54
C ASN A 301 18.47 -3.60 -2.40
N LEU A 302 18.34 -4.49 -1.40
CA LEU A 302 19.26 -4.56 -0.27
C LEU A 302 20.65 -5.00 -0.73
N SER A 303 20.75 -6.06 -1.54
CA SER A 303 22.02 -6.56 -2.08
C SER A 303 22.77 -5.47 -2.84
N ARG A 304 22.12 -4.74 -3.76
CA ARG A 304 22.77 -3.63 -4.49
C ARG A 304 23.30 -2.53 -3.57
N LYS A 305 22.56 -2.20 -2.50
CA LYS A 305 23.01 -1.21 -1.51
C LYS A 305 24.20 -1.72 -0.71
N ILE A 306 24.15 -2.97 -0.27
CA ILE A 306 25.20 -3.58 0.54
C ILE A 306 26.47 -3.73 -0.30
N GLU A 307 26.35 -4.22 -1.53
CA GLU A 307 27.45 -4.34 -2.49
C GLU A 307 28.14 -3.00 -2.73
N PHE A 308 27.38 -1.93 -2.99
CA PHE A 308 27.91 -0.58 -3.10
C PHE A 308 28.68 -0.15 -1.84
N LEU A 309 28.09 -0.33 -0.65
CA LEU A 309 28.72 0.09 0.61
C LEU A 309 29.99 -0.72 0.91
N VAL A 310 30.03 -2.00 0.57
CA VAL A 310 31.20 -2.86 0.81
C VAL A 310 32.28 -2.61 -0.25
N ASN A 311 31.92 -2.71 -1.53
CA ASN A 311 32.90 -2.75 -2.62
C ASN A 311 33.36 -1.36 -3.06
N GLU A 312 32.47 -0.38 -3.14
CA GLU A 312 32.82 0.97 -3.61
C GLU A 312 33.21 1.89 -2.46
N VAL A 313 32.46 1.85 -1.35
CA VAL A 313 32.75 2.70 -0.19
C VAL A 313 33.81 2.10 0.73
N GLY A 314 34.01 0.77 0.70
CA GLY A 314 34.98 0.09 1.56
C GLY A 314 34.52 -0.11 3.00
N MET A 315 33.20 -0.18 3.24
CA MET A 315 32.66 -0.35 4.60
C MET A 315 32.61 -1.83 5.00
N GLU A 316 33.06 -2.14 6.21
CA GLU A 316 32.92 -3.48 6.77
C GLU A 316 31.44 -3.85 6.94
N PRO A 317 31.03 -5.09 6.59
CA PRO A 317 29.66 -5.56 6.78
C PRO A 317 29.11 -5.30 8.19
N GLN A 318 29.89 -5.61 9.24
CA GLN A 318 29.47 -5.43 10.62
C GLN A 318 29.20 -3.95 10.96
N TYR A 319 29.99 -3.03 10.40
CA TYR A 319 29.78 -1.59 10.55
C TYR A 319 28.50 -1.11 9.85
N ILE A 320 28.17 -1.68 8.69
CA ILE A 320 26.90 -1.41 7.99
C ILE A 320 25.71 -1.89 8.83
N LEU A 321 25.78 -3.07 9.46
CA LEU A 321 24.72 -3.60 10.32
C LEU A 321 24.44 -2.66 11.52
N GLN A 322 25.51 -2.17 12.16
CA GLN A 322 25.40 -1.17 13.24
C GLN A 322 24.79 0.16 12.77
N ARG A 323 24.91 0.47 11.46
CA ARG A 323 24.43 1.69 10.80
C ARG A 323 23.38 1.38 9.72
N HIS A 324 22.52 0.41 10.00
CA HIS A 324 21.47 -0.08 9.09
C HIS A 324 20.56 1.00 8.50
N VAL A 325 20.49 2.20 9.11
CA VAL A 325 19.83 3.39 8.53
C VAL A 325 20.32 3.73 7.11
N LEU A 326 21.58 3.42 6.78
CA LEU A 326 22.14 3.62 5.43
C LEU A 326 21.33 2.87 4.37
N LEU A 327 20.87 1.67 4.69
CA LEU A 327 20.08 0.83 3.80
C LEU A 327 18.66 1.40 3.58
N GLY A 328 18.23 2.35 4.41
CA GLY A 328 17.02 3.13 4.24
C GLY A 328 17.09 4.21 3.16
N TYR A 329 18.29 4.67 2.79
CA TYR A 329 18.46 5.72 1.78
C TYR A 329 18.39 5.17 0.36
N SER A 330 18.07 6.05 -0.61
CA SER A 330 18.15 5.70 -2.03
C SER A 330 19.62 5.53 -2.43
N LEU A 331 19.92 4.43 -3.11
CA LEU A 331 21.25 4.18 -3.65
C LEU A 331 21.58 5.25 -4.70
N GLU A 332 20.69 5.41 -5.68
CA GLU A 332 20.89 6.25 -6.86
C GLU A 332 20.77 7.74 -6.55
N LYS A 333 19.84 8.14 -5.68
CA LYS A 333 19.57 9.57 -5.42
C LYS A 333 20.33 10.15 -4.24
N ARG A 334 21.00 9.32 -3.44
CA ARG A 334 21.64 9.79 -2.20
C ARG A 334 22.99 9.14 -1.93
N LEU A 335 23.06 7.81 -1.80
CA LEU A 335 24.30 7.15 -1.40
C LEU A 335 25.40 7.36 -2.46
N LEU A 336 25.12 7.01 -3.71
CA LEU A 336 26.07 7.12 -4.81
C LEU A 336 26.44 8.58 -5.14
N PRO A 337 25.50 9.55 -5.29
CA PRO A 337 25.86 10.95 -5.54
C PRO A 337 26.75 11.54 -4.45
N ARG A 338 26.47 11.24 -3.17
CA ARG A 338 27.27 11.77 -2.06
C ARG A 338 28.62 11.08 -1.93
N HIS A 339 28.73 9.81 -2.32
CA HIS A 339 30.02 9.12 -2.39
C HIS A 339 30.91 9.73 -3.47
N ARG A 340 30.34 10.05 -4.65
CA ARG A 340 31.07 10.72 -5.73
C ARG A 340 31.58 12.10 -5.31
N VAL A 341 30.74 12.92 -4.67
CA VAL A 341 31.18 14.20 -4.09
C VAL A 341 32.31 13.99 -3.09
N MET A 342 32.19 13.01 -2.20
CA MET A 342 33.25 12.67 -1.24
C MET A 342 34.58 12.36 -1.94
N LYS A 343 34.56 11.56 -3.02
CA LYS A 343 35.76 11.21 -3.79
C LYS A 343 36.40 12.41 -4.48
N VAL A 344 35.60 13.32 -5.05
CA VAL A 344 36.09 14.56 -5.66
C VAL A 344 36.77 15.45 -4.62
N LEU A 345 36.13 15.65 -3.46
CA LEU A 345 36.72 16.46 -2.38
C LEU A 345 37.98 15.83 -1.79
N GLN A 346 38.04 14.50 -1.66
CA GLN A 346 39.24 13.79 -1.23
C GLN A 346 40.39 13.97 -2.23
N ALA A 347 40.12 13.82 -3.53
CA ALA A 347 41.14 13.99 -4.57
C ALA A 347 41.72 15.41 -4.62
N LYS A 348 40.92 16.43 -4.25
CA LYS A 348 41.34 17.83 -4.16
C LYS A 348 41.91 18.21 -2.79
N GLY A 349 42.00 17.29 -1.83
CA GLY A 349 42.46 17.58 -0.46
C GLY A 349 41.53 18.50 0.34
N LEU A 350 40.27 18.64 -0.08
CA LEU A 350 39.27 19.54 0.51
C LEU A 350 38.40 18.87 1.59
N LEU A 351 38.54 17.56 1.80
CA LEU A 351 37.77 16.82 2.80
C LEU A 351 38.58 16.60 4.08
N ASN A 352 38.08 17.13 5.20
CA ASN A 352 38.65 16.87 6.52
C ASN A 352 38.53 15.38 6.88
N THR A 353 39.58 14.80 7.48
CA THR A 353 39.68 13.40 7.91
C THR A 353 38.60 12.97 8.90
N ASN A 354 37.99 13.90 9.63
CA ASN A 354 36.88 13.63 10.55
C ASN A 354 35.58 13.26 9.85
N TRP A 355 35.45 13.52 8.53
CA TRP A 355 34.25 13.20 7.78
C TRP A 355 34.31 11.78 7.22
N THR A 356 33.38 10.95 7.69
CA THR A 356 33.17 9.59 7.17
C THR A 356 32.06 9.57 6.13
N PHE A 357 32.05 8.58 5.23
CA PHE A 357 30.93 8.42 4.31
C PHE A 357 29.57 8.34 5.04
N TYR A 358 29.53 7.66 6.19
CA TYR A 358 28.33 7.60 7.02
C TYR A 358 27.79 9.01 7.35
N SER A 359 28.65 9.91 7.81
CA SER A 359 28.25 11.28 8.17
C SER A 359 27.70 12.07 6.97
N LEU A 360 28.33 11.93 5.80
CA LEU A 360 27.84 12.53 4.55
C LEU A 360 26.49 11.93 4.11
N ALA A 361 26.29 10.63 4.31
CA ALA A 361 25.05 9.96 3.93
C ALA A 361 23.86 10.38 4.81
N VAL A 362 24.06 10.56 6.12
CA VAL A 362 22.97 10.86 7.07
C VAL A 362 22.59 12.33 7.17
N ILE A 363 23.51 13.26 6.89
CA ILE A 363 23.25 14.70 7.06
C ILE A 363 22.11 15.19 6.15
N GLY A 364 21.32 16.18 6.60
CA GLY A 364 20.21 16.74 5.83
C GLY A 364 20.65 17.29 4.46
N GLU A 365 19.75 17.34 3.49
CA GLU A 365 20.08 17.83 2.14
C GLU A 365 20.59 19.27 2.13
N LYS A 366 19.93 20.16 2.88
CA LYS A 366 20.35 21.57 3.01
C LYS A 366 21.76 21.69 3.56
N ASP A 367 22.03 20.99 4.67
CA ASP A 367 23.34 21.02 5.33
C ASP A 367 24.42 20.32 4.48
N PHE A 368 24.07 19.25 3.77
CA PHE A 368 24.99 18.58 2.84
C PHE A 368 25.48 19.54 1.78
N ARG A 369 24.54 20.26 1.13
CA ARG A 369 24.86 21.26 0.11
C ARG A 369 25.74 22.36 0.68
N LEU A 370 25.34 22.94 1.81
CA LEU A 370 26.09 24.03 2.42
C LEU A 370 27.54 23.64 2.75
N LYS A 371 27.73 22.45 3.33
CA LYS A 371 29.02 22.00 3.88
C LYS A 371 29.94 21.25 2.92
N PHE A 372 29.42 20.72 1.81
CA PHE A 372 30.21 19.89 0.89
C PHE A 372 30.10 20.32 -0.57
N ILE A 373 29.23 21.28 -0.88
CA ILE A 373 29.06 21.79 -2.25
C ILE A 373 29.28 23.30 -2.26
N ASP A 374 28.48 24.06 -1.52
CA ASP A 374 28.48 25.51 -1.59
C ASP A 374 29.79 26.13 -1.10
N CYS A 375 30.38 25.58 -0.02
CA CYS A 375 31.68 26.02 0.51
C CYS A 375 32.87 25.70 -0.39
N HIS A 376 32.67 24.92 -1.47
CA HIS A 376 33.72 24.54 -2.40
C HIS A 376 33.43 25.01 -3.83
N LYS A 377 32.48 25.95 -4.03
CA LYS A 377 32.11 26.46 -5.37
C LYS A 377 33.29 27.02 -6.15
N ASP A 378 34.16 27.75 -5.47
CA ASP A 378 35.32 28.40 -6.09
C ASP A 378 36.44 27.38 -6.34
N ALA A 379 36.63 26.43 -5.42
CA ALA A 379 37.69 25.42 -5.51
C ALA A 379 37.36 24.26 -6.46
N VAL A 380 36.07 23.94 -6.64
CA VAL A 380 35.58 22.89 -7.54
C VAL A 380 34.38 23.41 -8.36
N PRO A 381 34.65 24.24 -9.40
CA PRO A 381 33.60 24.75 -10.27
C PRO A 381 32.78 23.61 -10.89
N GLY A 382 31.45 23.75 -10.88
CA GLY A 382 30.54 22.74 -11.44
C GLY A 382 30.14 21.59 -10.50
N LEU A 383 30.70 21.48 -9.30
CA LEU A 383 30.34 20.42 -8.33
C LEU A 383 28.84 20.37 -8.00
N ALA A 384 28.20 21.55 -7.91
CA ALA A 384 26.76 21.64 -7.66
C ALA A 384 25.93 21.07 -8.82
N ALA A 385 26.30 21.38 -10.06
CA ALA A 385 25.64 20.85 -11.25
C ALA A 385 25.87 19.33 -11.37
N TYR A 386 27.11 18.89 -11.16
CA TYR A 386 27.47 17.48 -11.09
C TYR A 386 26.60 16.71 -10.09
N TYR A 387 26.47 17.24 -8.86
CA TYR A 387 25.66 16.62 -7.83
C TYR A 387 24.17 16.57 -8.18
N ALA A 388 23.64 17.64 -8.80
CA ALA A 388 22.25 17.68 -9.24
C ALA A 388 21.95 16.62 -10.32
N ILE A 389 22.82 16.49 -11.32
CA ILE A 389 22.73 15.48 -12.39
C ILE A 389 22.82 14.06 -11.78
N ALA A 390 23.77 13.84 -10.87
CA ALA A 390 23.92 12.56 -10.19
C ALA A 390 22.66 12.19 -9.38
N CYS A 391 22.04 13.17 -8.69
CA CYS A 391 20.79 12.96 -7.95
C CYS A 391 19.59 12.65 -8.85
N ALA A 392 19.60 13.11 -10.10
CA ALA A 392 18.59 12.79 -11.10
C ALA A 392 18.71 11.34 -11.62
N GLY A 393 19.83 10.67 -11.36
CA GLY A 393 20.12 9.31 -11.83
C GLY A 393 20.83 9.28 -13.19
N GLU A 394 21.30 10.43 -13.67
CA GLU A 394 22.06 10.57 -14.90
C GLU A 394 23.57 10.40 -14.63
N VAL A 395 24.32 10.01 -15.65
CA VAL A 395 25.79 9.94 -15.58
C VAL A 395 26.30 11.37 -15.76
N PRO A 396 26.86 12.01 -14.71
CA PRO A 396 27.34 13.37 -14.86
C PRO A 396 28.62 13.38 -15.69
N PRO A 397 28.89 14.46 -16.45
CA PRO A 397 30.20 14.66 -17.06
C PRO A 397 31.29 14.65 -15.97
N GLU A 398 32.47 14.11 -16.29
CA GLU A 398 33.60 14.12 -15.35
C GLU A 398 33.87 15.56 -14.88
N VAL A 399 33.87 15.77 -13.56
CA VAL A 399 34.39 17.02 -13.02
C VAL A 399 35.86 17.04 -13.39
N GLN A 400 36.27 17.99 -14.24
CA GLN A 400 37.65 18.13 -14.67
C GLN A 400 38.54 18.25 -13.42
N LEU A 401 39.24 17.16 -13.11
CA LEU A 401 40.31 17.13 -12.13
C LEU A 401 41.54 17.77 -12.80
N SER A 402 41.45 19.06 -13.14
CA SER A 402 42.63 19.82 -13.54
C SER A 402 43.63 19.77 -12.39
N SER A 403 44.83 19.27 -12.70
CA SER A 403 45.95 19.07 -11.78
C SER A 403 46.49 20.38 -11.23
#